data_AF-A0A2R6GKW4-F1
#
_entry.id   AF-A0A2R6GKW4-F1
#
_cell.length_a   1.000
_cell.length_b   1.000
_cell.length_c   1.000
_cell.angle_alpha   90.00
_cell.angle_beta   90.00
_cell.angle_gamma   90.00
#
_symmetry.space_group_name_H-M   'P 1'
#
loop_
_entity.id
_entity.type
_entity.pdbx_description
1 polymer ?
#
loop_
_entity_poly.entity_id
_entity_poly.type
_entity_poly.pdbx_seq_one_letter_code
_entity_poly.pdbx_strand_id
1 'polypeptide(L)'
;MVFEVRDWDGAGRLGELEVPRSGVTVETPALMPVVNPHVQTVDPGRLESEFGAEILITNAYVLHGSDDLRDDVLERGVHDVLGFDGAVVTDSGSFQLAEYGDVDVDTQEIIQFQLDIGSGVGTPVDVPTPPDVPRERAEAELAETQDRLELADSLETGDMLVNAPIQGSTYSDLRESAARHADGTGLDVFPVGAMVPLLNDYRYGEVIEAVTAAKRGLGTDRPVHLFGAGHPMMFALAVAAGCDLFDSAAYALYARDDRYLTARGTHRLDELDYLPCSCPVCATHDPGSLRALDGEARHERLAEHNLHASFAEIRRVKQAIRAGNLLELVEERARSHPAMADGYRALLERGEQLEATDPASKGTFFYVSGESADRPEVRRHHDRLSRLPVSGEVLLAEELSGIEDEYDEVWRVVPPFGPTPSALHETYPMTAELPSRLADRAFERAADGVARLADENPEASLTLVHRGWPDSALGQVPEDVELIDLAGT
;
A
#
# COMPACT_ATOMS: atom_id res chain seq x y z
N MET A 1 6.05 23.13 2.47
CA MET A 1 6.15 21.69 2.24
C MET A 1 5.17 21.08 3.21
N VAL A 2 4.11 20.45 2.72
CA VAL A 2 2.94 20.03 3.53
C VAL A 2 3.04 18.59 4.01
N PHE A 3 4.00 17.81 3.51
CA PHE A 3 4.20 16.42 3.86
C PHE A 3 5.66 16.12 4.20
N GLU A 4 5.91 15.51 5.36
CA GLU A 4 7.23 15.07 5.79
C GLU A 4 7.24 13.55 5.97
N VAL A 5 8.29 12.88 5.48
CA VAL A 5 8.47 11.43 5.67
C VAL A 5 9.46 11.16 6.80
N ARG A 6 9.09 10.27 7.73
CA ARG A 6 9.88 9.93 8.92
C ARG A 6 10.59 8.59 8.82
N ASP A 7 9.85 7.54 8.48
CA ASP A 7 10.33 6.17 8.43
C ASP A 7 9.87 5.50 7.15
N TRP A 8 10.65 4.52 6.66
CA TRP A 8 10.36 3.74 5.47
C TRP A 8 10.45 2.24 5.76
N ASP A 9 9.68 1.45 5.03
CA ASP A 9 9.85 0.01 4.90
C ASP A 9 9.24 -0.46 3.56
N GLY A 10 10.05 -1.05 2.68
CA GLY A 10 9.70 -1.16 1.26
C GLY A 10 9.46 0.23 0.65
N ALA A 11 8.33 0.41 -0.04
CA ALA A 11 7.87 1.74 -0.46
C ALA A 11 6.84 2.36 0.51
N GLY A 12 6.48 1.64 1.59
CA GLY A 12 5.60 2.16 2.64
C GLY A 12 6.34 3.09 3.58
N ARG A 13 5.61 4.04 4.15
CA ARG A 13 6.21 5.10 4.97
C ARG A 13 5.29 5.61 6.06
N LEU A 14 5.91 6.03 7.16
CA LEU A 14 5.29 6.89 8.16
C LEU A 14 5.57 8.34 7.77
N GLY A 15 4.51 9.14 7.68
CA GLY A 15 4.64 10.56 7.36
C GLY A 15 3.72 11.44 8.19
N GLU A 16 3.89 12.74 8.04
CA GLU A 16 3.04 13.76 8.64
C GLU A 16 2.54 14.69 7.54
N LEU A 17 1.23 14.75 7.37
CA LEU A 17 0.54 15.67 6.47
C LEU A 17 -0.01 16.84 7.29
N GLU A 18 0.61 18.01 7.14
CA GLU A 18 0.07 19.25 7.69
C GLU A 18 -1.14 19.69 6.85
N VAL A 19 -2.27 19.99 7.50
CA VAL A 19 -3.47 20.54 6.87
C VAL A 19 -3.70 21.94 7.45
N PRO A 20 -3.06 22.98 6.88
CA PRO A 20 -2.93 24.29 7.53
C PRO A 20 -4.27 24.93 7.86
N ARG A 21 -5.24 24.84 6.94
CA ARG A 21 -6.58 25.39 7.11
C ARG A 21 -7.36 24.81 8.29
N SER A 22 -7.19 23.52 8.56
CA SER A 22 -7.78 22.85 9.72
C SER A 22 -6.91 22.97 10.98
N GLY A 23 -5.66 23.43 10.86
CA GLY A 23 -4.74 23.59 11.99
C GLY A 23 -4.28 22.27 12.61
N VAL A 24 -4.34 21.16 11.86
CA VAL A 24 -4.01 19.81 12.32
C VAL A 24 -2.90 19.18 11.47
N THR A 25 -2.21 18.21 12.05
CA THR A 25 -1.25 17.35 11.37
C THR A 25 -1.75 15.91 11.45
N VAL A 26 -1.86 15.25 10.30
CA VAL A 26 -2.35 13.87 10.19
C VAL A 26 -1.15 12.93 10.03
N GLU A 27 -1.05 11.91 10.88
CA GLU A 27 0.00 10.89 10.75
C GLU A 27 -0.41 9.83 9.72
N THR A 28 0.39 9.66 8.67
CA THR A 28 0.15 8.66 7.61
C THR A 28 0.91 7.35 7.88
N PRO A 29 0.41 6.18 7.43
CA PRO A 29 -0.80 6.00 6.63
C PRO A 29 -2.10 6.24 7.39
N ALA A 30 -3.08 6.93 6.79
CA ALA A 30 -4.34 7.30 7.45
C ALA A 30 -5.57 6.84 6.66
N LEU A 31 -6.60 6.44 7.40
CA LEU A 31 -7.92 6.10 6.86
C LEU A 31 -8.88 7.26 7.11
N MET A 32 -9.56 7.70 6.07
CA MET A 32 -10.60 8.72 6.05
C MET A 32 -11.97 8.01 5.94
N PRO A 33 -12.74 7.93 7.04
CA PRO A 33 -14.12 7.44 6.94
C PRO A 33 -14.91 8.34 5.99
N VAL A 34 -15.57 7.75 4.99
CA VAL A 34 -16.48 8.49 4.12
C VAL A 34 -17.76 8.74 4.90
N VAL A 35 -18.13 10.01 5.02
CA VAL A 35 -19.37 10.45 5.66
C VAL A 35 -20.34 10.91 4.58
N ASN A 36 -21.49 10.26 4.48
CA ASN A 36 -22.61 10.80 3.71
C ASN A 36 -23.40 11.74 4.65
N PRO A 37 -23.48 13.04 4.36
CA PRO A 37 -24.09 14.02 5.26
C PRO A 37 -25.60 13.80 5.44
N HIS A 38 -26.27 13.12 4.52
CA HIS A 38 -27.69 12.76 4.63
C HIS A 38 -27.95 11.47 5.41
N VAL A 39 -26.97 10.56 5.45
CA VAL A 39 -27.15 9.23 6.05
C VAL A 39 -25.91 8.84 6.83
N GLN A 40 -25.88 9.28 8.09
CA GLN A 40 -24.81 9.01 9.03
C GLN A 40 -25.11 7.72 9.81
N THR A 41 -24.47 6.62 9.44
CA THR A 41 -24.60 5.34 10.17
C THR A 41 -23.81 5.35 11.48
N VAL A 42 -22.73 6.11 11.53
CA VAL A 42 -21.99 6.46 12.74
C VAL A 42 -21.88 7.98 12.75
N ASP A 43 -22.20 8.59 13.89
CA ASP A 43 -22.07 10.04 14.09
C ASP A 43 -20.60 10.47 13.89
N PRO A 44 -20.31 11.41 12.95
CA PRO A 44 -18.95 11.84 12.67
C PRO A 44 -18.22 12.42 13.89
N GLY A 45 -18.93 13.04 14.84
CA GLY A 45 -18.31 13.57 16.07
C GLY A 45 -17.74 12.50 17.00
N ARG A 46 -18.07 11.22 16.76
CA ARG A 46 -17.48 10.08 17.48
C ARG A 46 -16.21 9.53 16.82
N LEU A 47 -15.93 9.89 15.56
CA LEU A 47 -14.86 9.27 14.77
C LEU A 47 -13.48 9.48 15.38
N GLU A 48 -13.19 10.69 15.83
CA GLU A 48 -11.93 11.03 16.49
C GLU A 48 -11.81 10.29 17.84
N SER A 49 -12.78 10.51 18.73
CA SER A 49 -12.69 10.05 20.12
C SER A 49 -12.78 8.53 20.30
N GLU A 50 -13.52 7.81 19.44
CA GLU A 50 -13.74 6.37 19.57
C GLU A 50 -12.80 5.53 18.69
N PHE A 51 -12.38 6.05 17.54
CA PHE A 51 -11.60 5.28 16.55
C PHE A 51 -10.19 5.83 16.33
N GLY A 52 -9.95 7.10 16.68
CA GLY A 52 -8.70 7.82 16.42
C GLY A 52 -8.60 8.36 15.00
N ALA A 53 -9.72 8.75 14.39
CA ALA A 53 -9.71 9.39 13.08
C ALA A 53 -9.25 10.86 13.20
N GLU A 54 -8.10 11.18 12.61
CA GLU A 54 -7.57 12.55 12.52
C GLU A 54 -8.09 13.30 11.29
N ILE A 55 -8.64 12.56 10.33
CA ILE A 55 -9.10 13.04 9.03
C ILE A 55 -10.32 12.22 8.58
N LEU A 56 -11.27 12.86 7.90
CA LEU A 56 -12.39 12.21 7.23
C LEU A 56 -12.62 12.79 5.84
N ILE A 57 -13.47 12.15 5.06
CA ILE A 57 -13.88 12.66 3.75
C ILE A 57 -15.40 12.72 3.63
N THR A 58 -15.91 13.79 3.03
CA THR A 58 -17.31 13.93 2.62
C THR A 58 -17.38 14.39 1.15
N ASN A 59 -18.58 14.56 0.62
CA ASN A 59 -18.77 14.91 -0.78
C ASN A 59 -19.34 16.32 -0.91
N ALA A 60 -18.54 17.26 -1.44
CA ALA A 60 -18.94 18.64 -1.60
C ALA A 60 -20.03 18.81 -2.66
N TYR A 61 -20.08 17.96 -3.68
CA TYR A 61 -21.14 17.99 -4.69
C TYR A 61 -22.52 17.66 -4.07
N VAL A 62 -22.57 16.66 -3.20
CA VAL A 62 -23.80 16.32 -2.45
C VAL A 62 -24.23 17.49 -1.55
N LEU A 63 -23.29 18.12 -0.85
CA LEU A 63 -23.59 19.30 -0.02
C LEU A 63 -24.05 20.50 -0.86
N HIS A 64 -23.41 20.75 -2.00
CA HIS A 64 -23.73 21.85 -2.91
C HIS A 64 -25.13 21.72 -3.52
N GLY A 65 -25.52 20.50 -3.90
CA GLY A 65 -26.83 20.19 -4.45
C GLY A 65 -27.93 19.99 -3.41
N SER A 66 -27.62 20.08 -2.12
CA SER A 66 -28.56 19.78 -1.04
C SER A 66 -29.40 21.00 -0.66
N ASP A 67 -30.72 20.93 -0.86
CA ASP A 67 -31.65 21.99 -0.43
C ASP A 67 -31.64 22.23 1.09
N ASP A 68 -31.43 21.16 1.87
CA ASP A 68 -31.53 21.21 3.34
C ASP A 68 -30.19 21.53 4.03
N LEU A 69 -29.05 21.20 3.40
CA LEU A 69 -27.72 21.31 4.02
C LEU A 69 -26.85 22.42 3.44
N ARG A 70 -27.08 22.86 2.20
CA ARG A 70 -26.21 23.83 1.53
C ARG A 70 -26.10 25.15 2.30
N ASP A 71 -27.23 25.73 2.69
CA ASP A 71 -27.22 27.01 3.40
C ASP A 71 -26.62 26.88 4.80
N ASP A 72 -26.91 25.78 5.51
CA ASP A 72 -26.36 25.52 6.86
C ASP A 72 -24.83 25.34 6.84
N VAL A 73 -24.31 24.61 5.84
CA VAL A 73 -22.87 24.39 5.70
C VAL A 73 -22.13 25.64 5.22
N LEU A 74 -22.77 26.52 4.44
CA LEU A 74 -22.22 27.82 4.08
C LEU A 74 -22.21 28.80 5.26
N GLU A 75 -23.21 28.73 6.15
CA GLU A 75 -23.27 29.61 7.32
C GLU A 75 -22.33 29.18 8.44
N ARG A 76 -22.24 27.87 8.71
CA ARG A 76 -21.53 27.32 9.88
C ARG A 76 -20.20 26.67 9.54
N GLY A 77 -20.00 26.27 8.29
CA GLY A 77 -18.83 25.51 7.86
C GLY A 77 -18.98 23.99 8.07
N VAL A 78 -18.17 23.23 7.33
CA VAL A 78 -18.25 21.76 7.28
C VAL A 78 -17.92 21.09 8.61
N HIS A 79 -16.99 21.65 9.38
CA HIS A 79 -16.61 21.13 10.70
C HIS A 79 -17.78 21.17 11.69
N ASP A 80 -18.49 22.31 11.77
CA ASP A 80 -19.64 22.47 12.67
C ASP A 80 -20.86 21.64 12.25
N VAL A 81 -21.07 21.47 10.94
CA VAL A 81 -22.17 20.64 10.42
C VAL A 81 -21.91 19.15 10.69
N LEU A 82 -20.66 18.70 10.58
CA LEU A 82 -20.30 17.31 10.86
C LEU A 82 -20.00 17.05 12.35
N GLY A 83 -19.73 18.09 13.14
CA GLY A 83 -19.27 17.95 14.52
C GLY A 83 -17.87 17.32 14.63
N PHE A 84 -16.98 17.56 13.65
CA PHE A 84 -15.66 16.94 13.57
C PHE A 84 -14.54 17.99 13.53
N ASP A 85 -13.66 17.95 14.52
CA ASP A 85 -12.58 18.94 14.71
C ASP A 85 -11.30 18.60 13.91
N GLY A 86 -11.15 17.36 13.45
CA GLY A 86 -10.02 16.93 12.60
C GLY A 86 -10.11 17.44 11.15
N ALA A 87 -9.16 17.04 10.30
CA ALA A 87 -9.13 17.47 8.90
C ALA A 87 -10.34 16.94 8.11
N VAL A 88 -10.97 17.81 7.30
CA VAL A 88 -12.07 17.42 6.41
C VAL A 88 -11.62 17.53 4.96
N VAL A 89 -11.59 16.39 4.28
CA VAL A 89 -11.43 16.31 2.82
C VAL A 89 -12.81 16.36 2.18
N THR A 90 -12.92 17.07 1.06
CA THR A 90 -14.14 17.08 0.26
C THR A 90 -13.88 16.63 -1.16
N ASP A 91 -14.58 15.57 -1.56
CA ASP A 91 -14.62 15.10 -2.94
C ASP A 91 -15.50 16.01 -3.82
N SER A 92 -15.23 16.05 -5.12
CA SER A 92 -15.88 16.92 -6.11
C SER A 92 -17.14 16.34 -6.73
N GLY A 93 -17.48 15.08 -6.42
CA GLY A 93 -18.59 14.37 -7.02
C GLY A 93 -18.20 13.53 -8.25
N SER A 94 -16.91 13.32 -8.50
CA SER A 94 -16.44 12.47 -9.59
C SER A 94 -16.99 11.05 -9.53
N PHE A 95 -17.28 10.51 -8.34
CA PHE A 95 -17.99 9.24 -8.21
C PHE A 95 -19.38 9.27 -8.88
N GLN A 96 -20.14 10.36 -8.71
CA GLN A 96 -21.43 10.56 -9.38
C GLN A 96 -21.26 10.72 -10.90
N LEU A 97 -20.17 11.34 -11.35
CA LEU A 97 -19.82 11.35 -12.78
C LEU A 97 -19.62 9.93 -13.33
N ALA A 98 -18.94 9.06 -12.57
CA ALA A 98 -18.74 7.66 -12.96
C ALA A 98 -20.04 6.84 -12.98
N GLU A 99 -20.94 7.08 -12.02
CA GLU A 99 -22.18 6.31 -11.86
C GLU A 99 -23.33 6.79 -12.76
N TYR A 100 -23.48 8.12 -12.90
CA TYR A 100 -24.62 8.76 -13.56
C TYR A 100 -24.25 9.46 -14.88
N GLY A 101 -22.97 9.67 -15.17
CA GLY A 101 -22.48 10.19 -16.44
C GLY A 101 -22.53 11.71 -16.60
N ASP A 102 -22.99 12.46 -15.58
CA ASP A 102 -23.01 13.92 -15.59
C ASP A 102 -22.87 14.50 -14.18
N VAL A 103 -22.25 15.68 -14.07
CA VAL A 103 -22.11 16.49 -12.85
C VAL A 103 -22.35 17.95 -13.25
N ASP A 104 -23.37 18.57 -12.68
CA ASP A 104 -23.82 19.93 -13.03
C ASP A 104 -22.97 21.03 -12.36
N VAL A 105 -21.68 20.80 -12.11
CA VAL A 105 -20.76 21.73 -11.44
C VAL A 105 -19.38 21.65 -12.08
N ASP A 106 -18.78 22.81 -12.36
CA ASP A 106 -17.41 22.87 -12.90
C ASP A 106 -16.32 22.95 -11.80
N THR A 107 -15.06 22.83 -12.20
CA THR A 107 -13.92 22.83 -11.25
C THR A 107 -13.80 24.14 -10.48
N GLN A 108 -14.10 25.29 -11.10
CA GLN A 108 -13.99 26.58 -10.43
C GLN A 108 -15.10 26.73 -9.38
N GLU A 109 -16.33 26.37 -9.74
CA GLU A 109 -17.49 26.43 -8.86
C GLU A 109 -17.32 25.50 -7.65
N ILE A 110 -16.90 24.24 -7.86
CA ILE A 110 -16.75 23.30 -6.74
C ILE A 110 -15.60 23.68 -5.81
N ILE A 111 -14.46 24.14 -6.34
CA ILE A 111 -13.33 24.57 -5.50
C ILE A 111 -13.73 25.80 -4.68
N GLN A 112 -14.43 26.76 -5.28
CA GLN A 112 -14.93 27.91 -4.53
C GLN A 112 -15.90 27.49 -3.43
N PHE A 113 -16.82 26.56 -3.71
CA PHE A 113 -17.74 26.05 -2.69
C PHE A 113 -16.98 25.34 -1.55
N GLN A 114 -16.00 24.50 -1.86
CA GLN A 114 -15.14 23.85 -0.86
C GLN A 114 -14.37 24.86 0.00
N LEU A 115 -13.89 25.95 -0.62
CA LEU A 115 -13.30 27.07 0.12
C LEU A 115 -14.33 27.75 1.03
N ASP A 116 -15.54 28.01 0.56
CA ASP A 116 -16.56 28.74 1.32
C ASP A 116 -17.04 27.94 2.55
N ILE A 117 -17.15 26.61 2.43
CA ILE A 117 -17.55 25.73 3.53
C ILE A 117 -16.40 25.37 4.49
N GLY A 118 -15.16 25.78 4.18
CA GLY A 118 -14.02 25.57 5.06
C GLY A 118 -13.38 24.18 4.99
N SER A 119 -13.39 23.51 3.83
CA SER A 119 -12.67 22.25 3.63
C SER A 119 -11.18 22.39 3.93
N GLY A 120 -10.56 21.37 4.54
CA GLY A 120 -9.11 21.32 4.74
C GLY A 120 -8.37 20.90 3.47
N VAL A 121 -8.95 19.96 2.72
CA VAL A 121 -8.45 19.51 1.41
C VAL A 121 -9.60 19.48 0.41
N GLY A 122 -9.47 20.26 -0.66
CA GLY A 122 -10.39 20.30 -1.78
C GLY A 122 -10.02 19.33 -2.90
N THR A 123 -10.96 19.05 -3.79
CA THR A 123 -10.76 18.20 -4.97
C THR A 123 -11.37 18.89 -6.18
N PRO A 124 -10.65 19.02 -7.32
CA PRO A 124 -11.23 19.46 -8.58
C PRO A 124 -12.15 18.38 -9.17
N VAL A 125 -12.97 18.73 -10.16
CA VAL A 125 -13.77 17.72 -10.88
C VAL A 125 -12.83 16.97 -11.83
N ASP A 126 -12.51 15.71 -11.57
CA ASP A 126 -11.72 14.87 -12.50
C ASP A 126 -12.63 13.94 -13.32
N VAL A 127 -12.08 13.33 -14.38
CA VAL A 127 -12.78 12.30 -15.16
C VAL A 127 -12.29 10.92 -14.72
N PRO A 128 -13.08 10.16 -13.93
CA PRO A 128 -12.67 8.85 -13.44
C PRO A 128 -12.78 7.79 -14.54
N THR A 129 -11.79 7.77 -15.43
CA THR A 129 -11.71 6.83 -16.55
C THR A 129 -11.78 5.37 -16.06
N PRO A 130 -12.84 4.61 -16.43
CA PRO A 130 -12.99 3.23 -15.98
C PRO A 130 -11.82 2.34 -16.43
N PRO A 131 -11.59 1.22 -15.74
CA PRO A 131 -10.66 0.20 -16.22
C PRO A 131 -11.00 -0.32 -17.62
N ASP A 132 -9.97 -0.70 -18.38
CA ASP A 132 -10.07 -1.42 -19.65
C ASP A 132 -10.83 -0.72 -20.79
N VAL A 133 -11.00 0.61 -20.69
CA VAL A 133 -11.50 1.40 -21.82
C VAL A 133 -10.46 1.47 -22.93
N PRO A 134 -10.86 1.68 -24.20
CA PRO A 134 -9.91 1.87 -25.29
C PRO A 134 -8.93 3.02 -25.01
N ARG A 135 -7.65 2.83 -25.36
CA ARG A 135 -6.57 3.81 -25.12
C ARG A 135 -6.90 5.23 -25.58
N GLU A 136 -7.52 5.38 -26.76
CA GLU A 136 -7.95 6.68 -27.29
C GLU A 136 -8.91 7.42 -26.33
N ARG A 137 -9.84 6.68 -25.70
CA ARG A 137 -10.75 7.23 -24.69
C ARG A 137 -10.00 7.59 -23.41
N ALA A 138 -9.10 6.71 -22.94
CA ALA A 138 -8.30 6.98 -21.75
C ALA A 138 -7.40 8.22 -21.92
N GLU A 139 -6.79 8.41 -23.09
CA GLU A 139 -5.98 9.59 -23.41
C GLU A 139 -6.82 10.87 -23.46
N ALA A 140 -8.01 10.82 -24.06
CA ALA A 140 -8.90 11.98 -24.15
C ALA A 140 -9.44 12.42 -22.77
N GLU A 141 -9.94 11.48 -21.96
CA GLU A 141 -10.44 11.76 -20.61
C GLU A 141 -9.31 12.18 -19.66
N LEU A 142 -8.10 11.63 -19.83
CA LEU A 142 -6.93 12.07 -19.10
C LEU A 142 -6.55 13.51 -19.45
N ALA A 143 -6.54 13.87 -20.74
CA ALA A 143 -6.25 15.24 -21.17
C ALA A 143 -7.24 16.25 -20.57
N GLU A 144 -8.53 15.89 -20.52
CA GLU A 144 -9.54 16.72 -19.86
C GLU A 144 -9.28 16.85 -18.35
N THR A 145 -8.86 15.78 -17.68
CA THR A 145 -8.46 15.86 -16.27
C THR A 145 -7.26 16.79 -16.09
N GLN A 146 -6.26 16.72 -16.96
CA GLN A 146 -5.08 17.60 -16.92
C GLN A 146 -5.45 19.07 -17.08
N ASP A 147 -6.31 19.41 -18.04
CA ASP A 147 -6.81 20.78 -18.22
C ASP A 147 -7.49 21.31 -16.95
N ARG A 148 -8.23 20.45 -16.24
CA ARG A 148 -8.91 20.81 -14.98
C ARG A 148 -7.95 20.93 -13.80
N LEU A 149 -6.86 20.16 -13.78
CA LEU A 149 -5.77 20.32 -12.80
C LEU A 149 -5.04 21.65 -13.01
N GLU A 150 -4.73 22.03 -14.25
CA GLU A 150 -4.13 23.33 -14.57
C GLU A 150 -5.04 24.49 -14.18
N LEU A 151 -6.36 24.34 -14.38
CA LEU A 151 -7.33 25.32 -13.88
C LEU A 151 -7.29 25.40 -12.35
N ALA A 152 -7.35 24.27 -11.64
CA ALA A 152 -7.30 24.23 -10.18
C ALA A 152 -6.02 24.87 -9.61
N ASP A 153 -4.87 24.61 -10.23
CA ASP A 153 -3.57 25.19 -9.88
C ASP A 153 -3.53 26.73 -10.04
N SER A 154 -4.35 27.27 -10.96
CA SER A 154 -4.46 28.71 -11.17
C SER A 154 -5.40 29.44 -10.19
N LEU A 155 -6.18 28.70 -9.40
CA LEU A 155 -7.13 29.27 -8.43
C LEU A 155 -6.44 29.60 -7.11
N GLU A 156 -6.88 30.68 -6.47
CA GLU A 156 -6.40 31.08 -5.15
C GLU A 156 -7.13 30.28 -4.07
N THR A 157 -6.48 29.26 -3.51
CA THR A 157 -7.05 28.39 -2.47
C THR A 157 -6.61 28.72 -1.04
N GLY A 158 -5.71 29.70 -0.88
CA GLY A 158 -5.19 30.11 0.42
C GLY A 158 -4.51 28.94 1.14
N ASP A 159 -4.95 28.64 2.37
CA ASP A 159 -4.41 27.56 3.19
C ASP A 159 -5.08 26.19 2.93
N MET A 160 -6.09 26.13 2.05
CA MET A 160 -6.73 24.86 1.66
C MET A 160 -5.82 24.10 0.70
N LEU A 161 -5.51 22.86 1.05
CA LEU A 161 -4.79 21.96 0.15
C LEU A 161 -5.68 21.49 -0.99
N VAL A 162 -5.09 21.07 -2.10
CA VAL A 162 -5.85 20.57 -3.25
C VAL A 162 -5.33 19.22 -3.72
N ASN A 163 -6.26 18.29 -3.93
CA ASN A 163 -6.00 17.00 -4.57
C ASN A 163 -5.71 17.17 -6.07
N ALA A 164 -4.78 16.38 -6.58
CA ALA A 164 -4.46 16.23 -8.00
C ALA A 164 -4.71 14.79 -8.46
N PRO A 165 -5.95 14.41 -8.80
CA PRO A 165 -6.28 13.04 -9.21
C PRO A 165 -5.47 12.55 -10.41
N ILE A 166 -4.80 11.42 -10.24
CA ILE A 166 -4.04 10.70 -11.25
C ILE A 166 -4.96 9.67 -11.90
N GLN A 167 -5.30 9.89 -13.16
CA GLN A 167 -6.12 9.01 -13.99
C GLN A 167 -5.28 8.29 -15.07
N GLY A 168 -5.93 7.51 -15.93
CA GLY A 168 -5.25 6.76 -17.00
C GLY A 168 -5.69 5.31 -17.17
N SER A 169 -6.84 4.91 -16.61
CA SER A 169 -7.37 3.55 -16.71
C SER A 169 -6.35 2.49 -16.22
N THR A 170 -6.24 1.35 -16.90
CA THR A 170 -5.27 0.26 -16.64
C THR A 170 -3.94 0.43 -17.39
N TYR A 171 -3.69 1.58 -18.02
CA TYR A 171 -2.46 1.85 -18.77
C TYR A 171 -1.36 2.44 -17.87
N SER A 172 -0.35 1.64 -17.56
CA SER A 172 0.78 2.06 -16.69
C SER A 172 1.54 3.27 -17.22
N ASP A 173 1.73 3.40 -18.54
CA ASP A 173 2.40 4.55 -19.16
C ASP A 173 1.60 5.85 -19.00
N LEU A 174 0.27 5.76 -19.10
CA LEU A 174 -0.61 6.91 -18.86
C LEU A 174 -0.62 7.31 -17.39
N ARG A 175 -0.68 6.34 -16.46
CA ARG A 175 -0.62 6.60 -15.01
C ARG A 175 0.66 7.32 -14.61
N GLU A 176 1.81 6.87 -15.12
CA GLU A 176 3.09 7.49 -14.84
C GLU A 176 3.20 8.89 -15.46
N SER A 177 2.68 9.08 -16.68
CA SER A 177 2.65 10.40 -17.33
C SER A 177 1.71 11.38 -16.61
N ALA A 178 0.54 10.91 -16.17
CA ALA A 178 -0.43 11.69 -15.41
C ALA A 178 0.16 12.13 -14.06
N ALA A 179 0.84 11.22 -13.37
CA ALA A 179 1.56 11.53 -12.14
C ALA A 179 2.64 12.60 -12.34
N ARG A 180 3.46 12.49 -13.40
CA ARG A 180 4.48 13.52 -13.71
C ARG A 180 3.87 14.88 -14.01
N HIS A 181 2.72 14.92 -14.67
CA HIS A 181 2.00 16.16 -14.92
C HIS A 181 1.48 16.75 -13.60
N ALA A 182 0.79 15.95 -12.78
CA ALA A 182 0.28 16.37 -11.49
C ALA A 182 1.41 16.89 -10.57
N ASP A 183 2.53 16.18 -10.45
CA ASP A 183 3.69 16.59 -9.64
C ASP A 183 4.31 17.93 -10.10
N GLY A 184 4.12 18.29 -11.37
CA GLY A 184 4.55 19.55 -11.95
C GLY A 184 3.64 20.75 -11.63
N THR A 185 2.45 20.50 -11.06
CA THR A 185 1.55 21.56 -10.57
C THR A 185 1.92 21.98 -9.14
N GLY A 186 1.33 23.06 -8.64
CA GLY A 186 1.40 23.51 -7.26
C GLY A 186 0.44 22.79 -6.30
N LEU A 187 -0.27 21.75 -6.76
CA LEU A 187 -1.22 20.97 -5.97
C LEU A 187 -0.51 20.02 -4.98
N ASP A 188 -1.23 19.54 -3.97
CA ASP A 188 -0.63 19.09 -2.71
C ASP A 188 -0.69 17.58 -2.46
N VAL A 189 -1.82 16.96 -2.80
CA VAL A 189 -2.12 15.55 -2.50
C VAL A 189 -2.44 14.83 -3.80
N PHE A 190 -2.00 13.58 -3.97
CA PHE A 190 -2.01 12.90 -5.26
C PHE A 190 -2.84 11.62 -5.24
N PRO A 191 -4.18 11.72 -5.39
CA PRO A 191 -5.01 10.54 -5.41
C PRO A 191 -4.84 9.69 -6.68
N VAL A 192 -4.81 8.37 -6.55
CA VAL A 192 -4.86 7.42 -7.67
C VAL A 192 -6.32 7.00 -7.86
N GLY A 193 -6.96 7.57 -8.88
CA GLY A 193 -8.40 7.47 -9.11
C GLY A 193 -8.85 6.27 -9.95
N ALA A 194 -10.17 6.08 -10.01
CA ALA A 194 -10.86 5.00 -10.75
C ALA A 194 -10.48 3.56 -10.33
N MET A 195 -10.09 3.38 -9.06
CA MET A 195 -9.66 2.07 -8.52
C MET A 195 -10.82 1.22 -7.98
N VAL A 196 -11.98 1.83 -7.65
CA VAL A 196 -13.13 1.14 -7.04
C VAL A 196 -13.57 -0.12 -7.81
N PRO A 197 -13.71 -0.10 -9.15
CA PRO A 197 -14.09 -1.32 -9.87
C PRO A 197 -13.05 -2.43 -9.72
N LEU A 198 -11.75 -2.11 -9.80
CA LEU A 198 -10.67 -3.09 -9.60
C LEU A 198 -10.67 -3.67 -8.18
N LEU A 199 -10.90 -2.82 -7.17
CA LEU A 199 -10.97 -3.23 -5.77
C LEU A 199 -12.16 -4.17 -5.50
N ASN A 200 -13.33 -3.87 -6.10
CA ASN A 200 -14.53 -4.70 -5.98
C ASN A 200 -14.39 -6.04 -6.70
N ASP A 201 -13.70 -6.07 -7.84
CA ASP A 201 -13.44 -7.28 -8.64
C ASP A 201 -12.22 -8.06 -8.15
N TYR A 202 -11.60 -7.65 -7.03
CA TYR A 202 -10.39 -8.27 -6.47
C TYR A 202 -9.21 -8.30 -7.47
N ARG A 203 -9.08 -7.30 -8.34
CA ARG A 203 -7.98 -7.16 -9.31
C ARG A 203 -6.78 -6.45 -8.69
N TYR A 204 -6.29 -6.96 -7.56
CA TYR A 204 -5.29 -6.27 -6.75
C TYR A 204 -3.91 -6.14 -7.41
N GLY A 205 -3.52 -7.08 -8.29
CA GLY A 205 -2.31 -6.94 -9.09
C GLY A 205 -2.33 -5.65 -9.91
N GLU A 206 -3.44 -5.36 -10.60
CA GLU A 206 -3.59 -4.17 -11.44
C GLU A 206 -3.68 -2.87 -10.62
N VAL A 207 -4.27 -2.93 -9.42
CA VAL A 207 -4.22 -1.81 -8.47
C VAL A 207 -2.77 -1.48 -8.11
N ILE A 208 -1.96 -2.51 -7.83
CA ILE A 208 -0.53 -2.33 -7.51
C ILE A 208 0.25 -1.81 -8.71
N GLU A 209 -0.05 -2.28 -9.92
CA GLU A 209 0.55 -1.74 -11.15
C GLU A 209 0.23 -0.26 -11.35
N ALA A 210 -1.04 0.15 -11.17
CA ALA A 210 -1.46 1.54 -11.29
C ALA A 210 -0.78 2.43 -10.24
N VAL A 211 -0.74 1.99 -8.96
CA VAL A 211 -0.11 2.73 -7.86
C VAL A 211 1.40 2.85 -8.08
N THR A 212 2.09 1.74 -8.37
CA THR A 212 3.55 1.77 -8.58
C THR A 212 3.92 2.60 -9.81
N ALA A 213 3.11 2.58 -10.86
CA ALA A 213 3.27 3.45 -12.02
C ALA A 213 3.09 4.93 -11.67
N ALA A 214 2.04 5.28 -10.93
CA ALA A 214 1.85 6.65 -10.44
C ALA A 214 3.06 7.10 -9.59
N LYS A 215 3.52 6.25 -8.65
CA LYS A 215 4.68 6.54 -7.79
C LYS A 215 5.97 6.81 -8.56
N ARG A 216 6.19 6.21 -9.74
CA ARG A 216 7.36 6.51 -10.60
C ARG A 216 7.31 7.92 -11.19
N GLY A 217 6.13 8.51 -11.31
CA GLY A 217 5.95 9.87 -11.81
C GLY A 217 5.90 10.94 -10.73
N LEU A 218 5.95 10.58 -9.45
CA LEU A 218 5.84 11.51 -8.32
C LEU A 218 7.17 11.66 -7.58
N GLY A 219 7.40 12.85 -7.01
CA GLY A 219 8.43 13.05 -5.98
C GLY A 219 8.24 12.14 -4.76
N THR A 220 9.35 11.79 -4.10
CA THR A 220 9.34 10.93 -2.90
C THR A 220 8.71 11.58 -1.67
N ASP A 221 8.38 12.87 -1.72
CA ASP A 221 7.73 13.66 -0.67
C ASP A 221 6.28 14.00 -1.00
N ARG A 222 5.70 13.39 -2.05
CA ARG A 222 4.30 13.60 -2.43
C ARG A 222 3.37 12.57 -1.78
N PRO A 223 2.38 12.97 -0.96
CA PRO A 223 1.45 12.03 -0.33
C PRO A 223 0.49 11.45 -1.37
N VAL A 224 0.31 10.12 -1.35
CA VAL A 224 -0.51 9.38 -2.30
C VAL A 224 -1.77 8.85 -1.65
N HIS A 225 -2.92 9.17 -2.22
CA HIS A 225 -4.23 8.73 -1.75
C HIS A 225 -4.76 7.62 -2.67
N LEU A 226 -5.07 6.44 -2.14
CA LEU A 226 -5.73 5.41 -2.93
C LEU A 226 -7.26 5.53 -2.85
N PHE A 227 -7.87 6.13 -3.88
CA PHE A 227 -9.31 6.43 -3.88
C PHE A 227 -10.18 5.17 -3.79
N GLY A 228 -11.09 5.15 -2.81
CA GLY A 228 -12.06 4.10 -2.57
C GLY A 228 -11.50 2.82 -1.93
N ALA A 229 -10.21 2.79 -1.58
CA ALA A 229 -9.60 1.66 -0.90
C ALA A 229 -9.94 1.65 0.59
N GLY A 230 -11.06 1.01 0.91
CA GLY A 230 -11.62 1.06 2.26
C GLY A 230 -11.66 -0.25 3.05
N HIS A 231 -11.15 -1.35 2.49
CA HIS A 231 -11.23 -2.68 3.13
C HIS A 231 -9.89 -3.05 3.80
N PRO A 232 -9.87 -3.45 5.09
CA PRO A 232 -8.64 -3.66 5.86
C PRO A 232 -7.66 -4.65 5.26
N MET A 233 -8.16 -5.70 4.59
CA MET A 233 -7.30 -6.69 3.91
C MET A 233 -6.26 -6.09 2.94
N MET A 234 -6.53 -4.91 2.37
CA MET A 234 -5.67 -4.29 1.36
C MET A 234 -4.65 -3.29 1.92
N PHE A 235 -4.82 -2.81 3.17
CA PHE A 235 -4.01 -1.68 3.66
C PHE A 235 -2.52 -1.98 3.67
N ALA A 236 -2.10 -3.14 4.20
CA ALA A 236 -0.68 -3.49 4.24
C ALA A 236 -0.06 -3.51 2.82
N LEU A 237 -0.76 -4.11 1.85
CA LEU A 237 -0.28 -4.24 0.48
C LEU A 237 -0.21 -2.89 -0.23
N ALA A 238 -1.26 -2.06 -0.10
CA ALA A 238 -1.30 -0.74 -0.72
C ALA A 238 -0.28 0.22 -0.11
N VAL A 239 -0.08 0.18 1.22
CA VAL A 239 0.97 0.96 1.89
C VAL A 239 2.34 0.49 1.43
N ALA A 240 2.59 -0.82 1.33
CA ALA A 240 3.87 -1.34 0.82
C ALA A 240 4.16 -0.94 -0.64
N ALA A 241 3.13 -0.58 -1.41
CA ALA A 241 3.25 0.01 -2.76
C ALA A 241 3.45 1.54 -2.75
N GLY A 242 3.31 2.19 -1.60
CA GLY A 242 3.59 3.62 -1.39
C GLY A 242 2.39 4.53 -1.23
N CYS A 243 1.21 4.00 -0.89
CA CYS A 243 0.03 4.77 -0.52
C CYS A 243 0.09 5.28 0.94
N ASP A 244 -0.40 6.49 1.17
CA ASP A 244 -0.41 7.19 2.46
C ASP A 244 -1.82 7.45 2.99
N LEU A 245 -2.79 7.66 2.10
CA LEU A 245 -4.17 7.97 2.47
C LEU A 245 -5.14 6.97 1.84
N PHE A 246 -6.20 6.67 2.57
CA PHE A 246 -7.26 5.75 2.19
C PHE A 246 -8.61 6.37 2.52
N ASP A 247 -9.64 6.09 1.72
CA ASP A 247 -11.01 6.43 2.07
C ASP A 247 -11.94 5.22 2.00
N SER A 248 -12.94 5.19 2.89
CA SER A 248 -13.88 4.08 2.98
C SER A 248 -15.30 4.51 3.26
N ALA A 249 -16.21 4.24 2.32
CA ALA A 249 -17.63 4.08 2.61
C ALA A 249 -17.98 2.63 2.99
N ALA A 250 -17.04 1.69 2.80
CA ALA A 250 -17.27 0.26 2.97
C ALA A 250 -17.73 -0.08 4.39
N TYR A 251 -17.23 0.60 5.43
CA TYR A 251 -17.62 0.32 6.82
C TYR A 251 -19.14 0.42 7.02
N ALA A 252 -19.78 1.45 6.46
CA ALA A 252 -21.21 1.70 6.57
C ALA A 252 -22.01 0.91 5.51
N LEU A 253 -21.54 0.87 4.26
CA LEU A 253 -22.22 0.13 3.19
C LEU A 253 -22.31 -1.36 3.52
N TYR A 254 -21.22 -1.95 4.00
CA TYR A 254 -21.18 -3.37 4.34
C TYR A 254 -22.05 -3.64 5.56
N ALA A 255 -22.06 -2.75 6.55
CA ALA A 255 -22.90 -2.89 7.71
C ALA A 255 -24.41 -2.92 7.35
N ARG A 256 -24.85 -2.10 6.39
CA ARG A 256 -26.25 -2.09 5.89
C ARG A 256 -26.65 -3.38 5.16
N ASP A 257 -25.66 -4.14 4.68
CA ASP A 257 -25.84 -5.45 4.06
C ASP A 257 -25.58 -6.61 5.02
N ASP A 258 -25.56 -6.36 6.34
CA ASP A 258 -25.20 -7.33 7.37
C ASP A 258 -23.83 -8.00 7.16
N ARG A 259 -22.86 -7.25 6.60
CA ARG A 259 -21.49 -7.69 6.35
C ARG A 259 -20.51 -7.16 7.41
N TYR A 260 -19.63 -8.07 7.84
CA TYR A 260 -18.65 -7.93 8.90
C TYR A 260 -17.23 -7.98 8.32
N LEU A 261 -16.47 -6.90 8.48
CA LEU A 261 -15.11 -6.75 7.96
C LEU A 261 -14.06 -7.37 8.88
N THR A 262 -13.03 -7.96 8.28
CA THR A 262 -11.82 -8.42 8.95
C THR A 262 -10.60 -8.11 8.09
N ALA A 263 -9.41 -8.14 8.70
CA ALA A 263 -8.16 -8.03 7.95
C ALA A 263 -7.93 -9.18 6.95
N ARG A 264 -8.75 -10.25 6.97
CA ARG A 264 -8.65 -11.38 6.05
C ARG A 264 -9.70 -11.36 4.92
N GLY A 265 -10.73 -10.53 5.05
CA GLY A 265 -11.85 -10.51 4.12
C GLY A 265 -13.15 -10.09 4.81
N THR A 266 -14.26 -10.38 4.14
CA THR A 266 -15.61 -10.05 4.61
C THR A 266 -16.40 -11.31 4.90
N HIS A 267 -17.21 -11.27 5.96
CA HIS A 267 -18.16 -12.34 6.31
C HIS A 267 -19.58 -11.78 6.35
N ARG A 268 -20.59 -12.60 6.08
CA ARG A 268 -21.97 -12.23 6.40
C ARG A 268 -22.29 -12.59 7.84
N LEU A 269 -23.04 -11.73 8.53
CA LEU A 269 -23.36 -11.93 9.95
C LEU A 269 -24.13 -13.22 10.21
N ASP A 270 -24.98 -13.67 9.28
CA ASP A 270 -25.72 -14.93 9.35
C ASP A 270 -24.86 -16.19 9.20
N GLU A 271 -23.63 -16.05 8.70
CA GLU A 271 -22.67 -17.14 8.54
C GLU A 271 -21.67 -17.24 9.70
N LEU A 272 -21.71 -16.29 10.65
CA LEU A 272 -20.80 -16.27 11.80
C LEU A 272 -21.38 -17.05 12.99
N ASP A 273 -20.58 -18.00 13.47
CA ASP A 273 -20.77 -18.70 14.75
C ASP A 273 -20.06 -17.99 15.91
N TYR A 274 -18.99 -17.25 15.61
CA TYR A 274 -18.20 -16.47 16.57
C TYR A 274 -17.82 -15.13 15.95
N LEU A 275 -17.63 -14.09 16.76
CA LEU A 275 -17.04 -12.82 16.33
C LEU A 275 -15.52 -12.86 16.59
N PRO A 276 -14.67 -12.98 15.55
CA PRO A 276 -13.22 -13.11 15.71
C PRO A 276 -12.55 -11.75 15.93
N CYS A 277 -13.04 -10.97 16.88
CA CYS A 277 -12.56 -9.62 17.20
C CYS A 277 -12.74 -9.33 18.70
N SER A 278 -11.99 -8.36 19.20
CA SER A 278 -12.06 -7.91 20.60
C SER A 278 -12.34 -6.41 20.72
N CYS A 279 -12.94 -5.80 19.69
CA CYS A 279 -13.39 -4.41 19.76
C CYS A 279 -14.55 -4.26 20.77
N PRO A 280 -14.89 -3.03 21.19
CA PRO A 280 -15.99 -2.78 22.12
C PRO A 280 -17.31 -3.49 21.75
N VAL A 281 -17.65 -3.54 20.45
CA VAL A 281 -18.85 -4.26 19.97
C VAL A 281 -18.74 -5.76 20.21
N CYS A 282 -17.67 -6.39 19.72
CA CYS A 282 -17.48 -7.85 19.79
C CYS A 282 -17.18 -8.36 21.20
N ALA A 283 -16.72 -7.48 22.10
CA ALA A 283 -16.51 -7.82 23.51
C ALA A 283 -17.83 -7.97 24.29
N THR A 284 -18.91 -7.32 23.84
CA THR A 284 -20.22 -7.33 24.52
C THR A 284 -21.31 -8.05 23.76
N HIS A 285 -21.04 -8.50 22.52
CA HIS A 285 -21.99 -9.19 21.67
C HIS A 285 -21.44 -10.52 21.14
N ASP A 286 -22.35 -11.45 20.87
CA ASP A 286 -22.15 -12.60 20.00
C ASP A 286 -22.95 -12.44 18.68
N PRO A 287 -22.74 -13.29 17.65
CA PRO A 287 -23.46 -13.15 16.38
C PRO A 287 -24.98 -13.24 16.51
N GLY A 288 -25.49 -14.08 17.43
CA GLY A 288 -26.92 -14.21 17.70
C GLY A 288 -27.51 -12.94 18.31
N SER A 289 -26.80 -12.34 19.27
CA SER A 289 -27.20 -11.10 19.90
C SER A 289 -27.23 -9.91 18.91
N LEU A 290 -26.27 -9.82 17.98
CA LEU A 290 -26.29 -8.80 16.92
C LEU A 290 -27.46 -9.02 15.97
N ARG A 291 -27.74 -10.26 15.55
CA ARG A 291 -28.89 -10.59 14.68
C ARG A 291 -30.23 -10.28 15.34
N ALA A 292 -30.29 -10.31 16.67
CA ALA A 292 -31.50 -10.03 17.44
C ALA A 292 -31.79 -8.52 17.62
N LEU A 293 -30.82 -7.64 17.34
CA LEU A 293 -31.04 -6.19 17.29
C LEU A 293 -31.97 -5.83 16.13
N ASP A 294 -32.69 -4.71 16.28
CA ASP A 294 -33.36 -4.09 15.14
C ASP A 294 -32.36 -3.68 14.06
N GLY A 295 -32.84 -3.46 12.83
CA GLY A 295 -31.96 -3.22 11.69
C GLY A 295 -31.07 -1.99 11.85
N GLU A 296 -31.59 -0.91 12.43
CA GLU A 296 -30.83 0.34 12.59
C GLU A 296 -29.70 0.16 13.62
N ALA A 297 -30.03 -0.35 14.81
CA ALA A 297 -29.03 -0.63 15.85
C ALA A 297 -28.01 -1.69 15.41
N ARG A 298 -28.44 -2.70 14.64
CA ARG A 298 -27.54 -3.72 14.09
C ARG A 298 -26.56 -3.13 13.10
N HIS A 299 -27.03 -2.30 12.17
CA HIS A 299 -26.17 -1.66 11.18
C HIS A 299 -25.18 -0.68 11.84
N GLU A 300 -25.61 0.08 12.85
CA GLU A 300 -24.70 0.93 13.63
C GLU A 300 -23.59 0.10 14.28
N ARG A 301 -23.93 -0.99 14.99
CA ARG A 301 -22.94 -1.86 15.65
C ARG A 301 -21.99 -2.55 14.67
N LEU A 302 -22.48 -2.97 13.51
CA LEU A 302 -21.62 -3.52 12.47
C LEU A 302 -20.69 -2.44 11.88
N ALA A 303 -21.18 -1.22 11.68
CA ALA A 303 -20.37 -0.11 11.18
C ALA A 303 -19.26 0.28 12.17
N GLU A 304 -19.59 0.36 13.47
CA GLU A 304 -18.60 0.55 14.55
C GLU A 304 -17.54 -0.55 14.55
N HIS A 305 -17.95 -1.83 14.46
CA HIS A 305 -16.99 -2.94 14.36
C HIS A 305 -16.10 -2.79 13.10
N ASN A 306 -16.69 -2.48 11.96
CA ASN A 306 -15.98 -2.33 10.70
C ASN A 306 -14.94 -1.21 10.75
N LEU A 307 -15.26 -0.08 11.39
CA LEU A 307 -14.31 0.99 11.68
C LEU A 307 -13.19 0.51 12.61
N HIS A 308 -13.53 -0.14 13.73
CA HIS A 308 -12.52 -0.67 14.64
C HIS A 308 -11.56 -1.66 13.96
N ALA A 309 -12.08 -2.55 13.11
CA ALA A 309 -11.27 -3.49 12.35
C ALA A 309 -10.31 -2.76 11.38
N SER A 310 -10.80 -1.72 10.71
CA SER A 310 -10.04 -0.93 9.75
C SER A 310 -8.95 -0.09 10.42
N PHE A 311 -9.28 0.66 11.46
CA PHE A 311 -8.30 1.45 12.23
C PHE A 311 -7.29 0.57 12.98
N ALA A 312 -7.72 -0.60 13.47
CA ALA A 312 -6.78 -1.55 14.06
C ALA A 312 -5.74 -2.04 13.03
N GLU A 313 -6.15 -2.23 11.78
CA GLU A 313 -5.23 -2.64 10.73
C GLU A 313 -4.27 -1.52 10.32
N ILE A 314 -4.74 -0.27 10.20
CA ILE A 314 -3.87 0.89 9.99
C ILE A 314 -2.80 0.98 11.10
N ARG A 315 -3.18 0.80 12.37
CA ARG A 315 -2.20 0.78 13.48
C ARG A 315 -1.19 -0.36 13.36
N ARG A 316 -1.60 -1.56 12.90
CA ARG A 316 -0.66 -2.67 12.65
C ARG A 316 0.33 -2.33 11.55
N VAL A 317 -0.15 -1.72 10.46
CA VAL A 317 0.70 -1.29 9.35
C VAL A 317 1.72 -0.24 9.81
N LYS A 318 1.28 0.79 10.55
CA LYS A 318 2.18 1.80 11.14
C LYS A 318 3.27 1.16 12.02
N GLN A 319 2.87 0.23 12.90
CA GLN A 319 3.81 -0.48 13.75
C GLN A 319 4.78 -1.36 12.95
N ALA A 320 4.33 -1.96 11.85
CA ALA A 320 5.16 -2.80 11.01
C ALA A 320 6.24 -1.99 10.28
N ILE A 321 5.89 -0.81 9.73
CA ILE A 321 6.87 0.13 9.17
C ILE A 321 7.93 0.49 10.22
N ARG A 322 7.49 0.87 11.42
CA ARG A 322 8.40 1.27 12.50
C ARG A 322 9.33 0.13 12.96
N ALA A 323 8.87 -1.11 12.88
CA ALA A 323 9.65 -2.29 13.21
C ALA A 323 10.54 -2.78 12.05
N GLY A 324 10.32 -2.28 10.83
CA GLY A 324 10.98 -2.76 9.62
C GLY A 324 10.54 -4.17 9.22
N ASN A 325 9.25 -4.51 9.40
CA ASN A 325 8.67 -5.79 9.01
C ASN A 325 7.31 -5.70 8.28
N LEU A 326 7.10 -4.63 7.51
CA LEU A 326 5.90 -4.41 6.69
C LEU A 326 5.71 -5.51 5.65
N LEU A 327 6.77 -5.99 4.98
CA LEU A 327 6.65 -7.04 3.97
C LEU A 327 6.28 -8.40 4.59
N GLU A 328 6.68 -8.69 5.83
CA GLU A 328 6.17 -9.83 6.60
C GLU A 328 4.66 -9.71 6.86
N LEU A 329 4.20 -8.50 7.22
CA LEU A 329 2.77 -8.25 7.41
C LEU A 329 1.99 -8.42 6.09
N VAL A 330 2.54 -7.91 4.98
CA VAL A 330 1.97 -8.12 3.63
C VAL A 330 1.89 -9.61 3.32
N GLU A 331 2.93 -10.39 3.63
CA GLU A 331 2.91 -11.84 3.46
C GLU A 331 1.81 -12.49 4.27
N GLU A 332 1.63 -12.14 5.54
CA GLU A 332 0.54 -12.67 6.35
C GLU A 332 -0.83 -12.38 5.71
N ARG A 333 -1.03 -11.17 5.20
CA ARG A 333 -2.28 -10.76 4.53
C ARG A 333 -2.45 -11.40 3.16
N ALA A 334 -1.38 -11.62 2.41
CA ALA A 334 -1.39 -12.23 1.09
C ALA A 334 -1.99 -13.65 1.10
N ARG A 335 -2.01 -14.31 2.26
CA ARG A 335 -2.57 -15.67 2.41
C ARG A 335 -4.05 -15.68 2.75
N SER A 336 -4.70 -14.51 2.81
CA SER A 336 -6.14 -14.43 3.06
C SER A 336 -7.00 -14.70 1.82
N HIS A 337 -6.49 -14.42 0.62
CA HIS A 337 -7.22 -14.60 -0.65
C HIS A 337 -6.26 -14.77 -1.84
N PRO A 338 -6.56 -15.58 -2.87
CA PRO A 338 -5.68 -15.74 -4.04
C PRO A 338 -5.31 -14.42 -4.72
N ALA A 339 -6.27 -13.52 -4.91
CA ALA A 339 -5.98 -12.20 -5.48
C ALA A 339 -5.03 -11.35 -4.63
N MET A 340 -5.01 -11.52 -3.30
CA MET A 340 -4.02 -10.84 -2.45
C MET A 340 -2.61 -11.40 -2.69
N ALA A 341 -2.50 -12.71 -2.92
CA ALA A 341 -1.24 -13.34 -3.30
C ALA A 341 -0.76 -12.85 -4.68
N ASP A 342 -1.67 -12.72 -5.65
CA ASP A 342 -1.34 -12.17 -6.96
C ASP A 342 -0.91 -10.69 -6.86
N GLY A 343 -1.62 -9.89 -6.06
CA GLY A 343 -1.24 -8.50 -5.77
C GLY A 343 0.14 -8.38 -5.10
N TYR A 344 0.46 -9.28 -4.16
CA TYR A 344 1.78 -9.30 -3.53
C TYR A 344 2.90 -9.68 -4.51
N ARG A 345 2.65 -10.66 -5.40
CA ARG A 345 3.62 -11.03 -6.44
C ARG A 345 3.84 -9.88 -7.43
N ALA A 346 2.78 -9.20 -7.85
CA ALA A 346 2.89 -8.00 -8.68
C ALA A 346 3.72 -6.89 -8.00
N LEU A 347 3.60 -6.74 -6.67
CA LEU A 347 4.43 -5.80 -5.90
C LEU A 347 5.91 -6.20 -5.95
N LEU A 348 6.24 -7.48 -5.72
CA LEU A 348 7.61 -7.97 -5.71
C LEU A 348 8.29 -7.92 -7.09
N GLU A 349 7.52 -8.02 -8.17
CA GLU A 349 8.04 -7.75 -9.52
C GLU A 349 8.56 -6.31 -9.70
N ARG A 350 8.16 -5.37 -8.82
CA ARG A 350 8.69 -4.00 -8.76
C ARG A 350 9.84 -3.88 -7.76
N GLY A 351 10.63 -4.95 -7.61
CA GLY A 351 11.73 -5.03 -6.65
C GLY A 351 12.75 -3.89 -6.73
N GLU A 352 13.00 -3.31 -7.91
CA GLU A 352 13.86 -2.13 -8.03
C GLU A 352 13.30 -0.88 -7.38
N GLN A 353 12.01 -0.64 -7.60
CA GLN A 353 11.31 0.49 -7.01
C GLN A 353 11.19 0.34 -5.50
N LEU A 354 10.98 -0.89 -5.00
CA LEU A 354 10.98 -1.17 -3.57
C LEU A 354 12.38 -0.96 -2.97
N GLU A 355 13.43 -1.49 -3.59
CA GLU A 355 14.80 -1.40 -3.07
C GLU A 355 15.28 0.03 -2.92
N ALA A 356 14.87 0.92 -3.82
CA ALA A 356 15.29 2.32 -3.84
C ALA A 356 14.92 3.12 -2.57
N THR A 357 13.82 2.77 -1.92
CA THR A 357 13.35 3.44 -0.68
C THR A 357 13.50 2.58 0.57
N ASP A 358 13.78 1.29 0.39
CA ASP A 358 13.84 0.34 1.47
C ASP A 358 15.10 0.54 2.35
N PRO A 359 14.98 0.58 3.69
CA PRO A 359 16.13 0.81 4.57
C PRO A 359 17.24 -0.21 4.42
N ALA A 360 18.48 0.26 4.37
CA ALA A 360 19.67 -0.60 4.27
C ALA A 360 19.87 -1.55 5.47
N SER A 361 19.24 -1.25 6.61
CA SER A 361 19.26 -2.07 7.84
C SER A 361 17.91 -1.97 8.54
N LYS A 362 17.39 -3.10 8.98
CA LYS A 362 16.11 -3.22 9.71
C LYS A 362 16.22 -4.18 10.88
N GLY A 363 15.07 -4.56 11.46
CA GLY A 363 14.96 -5.73 12.33
C GLY A 363 15.30 -7.04 11.60
N THR A 364 15.18 -8.16 12.31
CA THR A 364 15.50 -9.48 11.76
C THR A 364 14.62 -9.82 10.56
N PHE A 365 15.25 -10.20 9.44
CA PHE A 365 14.56 -10.70 8.26
C PHE A 365 13.98 -12.09 8.56
N PHE A 366 12.67 -12.27 8.38
CA PHE A 366 12.00 -13.57 8.54
C PHE A 366 11.59 -14.13 7.19
N TYR A 367 12.20 -15.27 6.83
CA TYR A 367 11.79 -16.04 5.66
C TYR A 367 10.56 -16.88 6.00
N VAL A 368 9.37 -16.42 5.58
CA VAL A 368 8.11 -17.08 5.92
C VAL A 368 7.38 -17.65 4.71
N SER A 369 7.82 -17.34 3.49
CA SER A 369 7.31 -17.97 2.27
C SER A 369 8.30 -17.93 1.11
N GLY A 370 7.96 -18.59 -0.02
CA GLY A 370 8.77 -18.56 -1.24
C GLY A 370 8.98 -17.14 -1.76
N GLU A 371 7.95 -16.32 -1.66
CA GLU A 371 7.98 -14.90 -2.03
C GLU A 371 8.93 -14.05 -1.15
N SER A 372 9.30 -14.52 0.05
CA SER A 372 10.31 -13.83 0.86
C SER A 372 11.67 -13.74 0.14
N ALA A 373 11.97 -14.69 -0.74
CA ALA A 373 13.20 -14.69 -1.54
C ALA A 373 13.26 -13.54 -2.56
N ASP A 374 12.13 -12.95 -2.92
CA ASP A 374 12.03 -11.90 -3.93
C ASP A 374 12.00 -10.48 -3.31
N ARG A 375 12.20 -10.37 -1.99
CA ARG A 375 12.17 -9.09 -1.27
C ARG A 375 13.43 -8.23 -1.51
N PRO A 376 13.34 -6.91 -1.28
CA PRO A 376 14.41 -5.95 -1.58
C PRO A 376 15.76 -6.27 -0.92
N GLU A 377 15.77 -6.85 0.27
CA GLU A 377 16.98 -7.22 1.00
C GLU A 377 17.85 -8.20 0.22
N VAL A 378 17.22 -9.20 -0.42
CA VAL A 378 17.90 -10.23 -1.20
C VAL A 378 18.52 -9.59 -2.45
N ARG A 379 17.73 -8.78 -3.16
CA ARG A 379 18.19 -8.03 -4.33
C ARG A 379 19.38 -7.12 -3.98
N ARG A 380 19.26 -6.35 -2.89
CA ARG A 380 20.32 -5.45 -2.41
C ARG A 380 21.60 -6.21 -2.07
N HIS A 381 21.48 -7.39 -1.45
CA HIS A 381 22.64 -8.24 -1.16
C HIS A 381 23.32 -8.66 -2.47
N HIS A 382 22.55 -9.16 -3.44
CA HIS A 382 23.09 -9.51 -4.77
C HIS A 382 23.75 -8.30 -5.43
N ASP A 383 23.15 -7.11 -5.35
CA ASP A 383 23.72 -5.87 -5.90
C ASP A 383 25.06 -5.51 -5.29
N ARG A 384 25.25 -5.84 -4.02
CA ARG A 384 26.49 -5.60 -3.29
C ARG A 384 27.57 -6.66 -3.53
N LEU A 385 27.24 -7.84 -4.05
CA LEU A 385 28.23 -8.87 -4.38
C LEU A 385 29.25 -8.36 -5.41
N SER A 386 28.81 -7.54 -6.38
CA SER A 386 29.69 -6.87 -7.35
C SER A 386 30.78 -5.98 -6.74
N ARG A 387 30.64 -5.61 -5.45
CA ARG A 387 31.59 -4.76 -4.72
C ARG A 387 32.64 -5.56 -3.96
N LEU A 388 32.51 -6.89 -3.94
CA LEU A 388 33.39 -7.78 -3.21
C LEU A 388 34.38 -8.41 -4.21
N PRO A 389 35.64 -7.97 -4.23
CA PRO A 389 36.63 -8.59 -5.10
C PRO A 389 36.95 -9.99 -4.58
N VAL A 390 36.96 -10.96 -5.49
CA VAL A 390 37.30 -12.35 -5.22
C VAL A 390 38.46 -12.75 -6.12
N SER A 391 39.41 -13.51 -5.57
CA SER A 391 40.56 -14.03 -6.33
C SER A 391 41.01 -15.37 -5.76
N GLY A 392 41.61 -16.21 -6.61
CA GLY A 392 42.08 -17.53 -6.20
C GLY A 392 40.97 -18.58 -6.23
N GLU A 393 41.15 -19.64 -5.45
CA GLU A 393 40.20 -20.75 -5.31
C GLU A 393 39.29 -20.47 -4.12
N VAL A 394 37.99 -20.29 -4.36
CA VAL A 394 37.01 -19.92 -3.32
C VAL A 394 35.92 -20.97 -3.20
N LEU A 395 35.77 -21.45 -1.96
CA LEU A 395 34.73 -22.39 -1.58
C LEU A 395 33.47 -21.65 -1.15
N LEU A 396 32.34 -21.97 -1.79
CA LEU A 396 31.01 -21.50 -1.43
C LEU A 396 30.26 -22.67 -0.78
N ALA A 397 29.94 -22.60 0.51
CA ALA A 397 29.31 -23.73 1.22
C ALA A 397 28.20 -23.31 2.18
N GLU A 398 27.10 -24.07 2.26
CA GLU A 398 26.01 -23.83 3.24
C GLU A 398 26.47 -24.12 4.69
N GLU A 399 27.31 -25.15 4.83
CA GLU A 399 27.86 -25.67 6.08
C GLU A 399 29.31 -26.12 5.84
N LEU A 400 30.08 -26.27 6.93
CA LEU A 400 31.42 -26.83 6.84
C LEU A 400 31.39 -28.28 6.31
N SER A 401 32.27 -28.58 5.37
CA SER A 401 32.37 -29.80 4.57
C SER A 401 33.70 -30.55 4.73
N GLY A 402 34.66 -29.99 5.47
CA GLY A 402 35.94 -30.63 5.79
C GLY A 402 37.01 -30.53 4.69
N ILE A 403 36.72 -29.82 3.61
CA ILE A 403 37.64 -29.52 2.49
C ILE A 403 38.09 -28.06 2.47
N GLU A 404 37.77 -27.28 3.52
CA GLU A 404 38.04 -25.84 3.58
C GLU A 404 39.53 -25.51 3.44
N ASP A 405 40.42 -26.36 3.97
CA ASP A 405 41.87 -26.16 3.94
C ASP A 405 42.46 -26.25 2.51
N GLU A 406 41.67 -26.69 1.52
CA GLU A 406 42.08 -26.80 0.11
C GLU A 406 41.87 -25.49 -0.68
N TYR A 407 41.20 -24.48 -0.10
CA TYR A 407 40.80 -23.25 -0.78
C TYR A 407 41.45 -22.01 -0.17
N ASP A 408 41.65 -20.96 -0.97
CA ASP A 408 42.19 -19.67 -0.53
C ASP A 408 41.20 -18.92 0.38
N GLU A 409 39.90 -19.02 0.09
CA GLU A 409 38.83 -18.43 0.88
C GLU A 409 37.60 -19.34 1.00
N VAL A 410 36.85 -19.18 2.09
CA VAL A 410 35.58 -19.89 2.32
C VAL A 410 34.48 -18.89 2.63
N TRP A 411 33.44 -18.91 1.82
CA TRP A 411 32.25 -18.08 1.96
C TRP A 411 31.05 -18.96 2.27
N ARG A 412 30.18 -18.48 3.16
CA ARG A 412 28.93 -19.18 3.45
C ARG A 412 27.91 -18.88 2.37
N VAL A 413 27.16 -19.89 1.97
CA VAL A 413 25.98 -19.71 1.12
C VAL A 413 24.74 -19.74 2.01
N VAL A 414 23.97 -18.65 2.02
CA VAL A 414 22.77 -18.52 2.85
C VAL A 414 21.57 -18.29 1.95
N PRO A 415 20.76 -19.30 1.61
CA PRO A 415 19.53 -19.05 0.86
C PRO A 415 18.53 -18.19 1.67
N PRO A 416 17.87 -17.17 1.07
CA PRO A 416 17.86 -16.81 -0.35
C PRO A 416 18.99 -15.88 -0.82
N PHE A 417 19.84 -15.38 0.08
CA PHE A 417 20.87 -14.38 -0.20
C PHE A 417 22.07 -14.89 -1.01
N GLY A 418 22.40 -16.18 -0.93
CA GLY A 418 23.55 -16.74 -1.64
C GLY A 418 24.90 -16.48 -0.94
N PRO A 419 26.00 -16.30 -1.70
CA PRO A 419 27.35 -16.19 -1.15
C PRO A 419 27.52 -15.01 -0.19
N THR A 420 28.22 -15.24 0.91
CA THR A 420 28.49 -14.23 1.94
C THR A 420 29.88 -14.47 2.55
N PRO A 421 30.79 -13.49 2.50
CA PRO A 421 32.11 -13.61 3.12
C PRO A 421 31.99 -13.68 4.65
N SER A 422 32.93 -14.38 5.28
CA SER A 422 32.97 -14.58 6.74
C SER A 422 32.87 -13.29 7.55
N ALA A 423 33.47 -12.20 7.05
CA ALA A 423 33.43 -10.89 7.69
C ALA A 423 32.02 -10.26 7.78
N LEU A 424 31.04 -10.75 7.00
CA LEU A 424 29.68 -10.21 6.94
C LEU A 424 28.62 -11.12 7.57
N HIS A 425 28.98 -12.29 8.09
CA HIS A 425 28.00 -13.28 8.60
C HIS A 425 27.15 -12.77 9.77
N GLU A 426 27.64 -11.79 10.53
CA GLU A 426 26.92 -11.19 11.67
C GLU A 426 26.28 -9.84 11.31
N THR A 427 26.22 -9.49 10.03
CA THR A 427 25.65 -8.22 9.56
C THR A 427 24.26 -8.42 8.95
N TYR A 428 23.36 -7.45 9.07
CA TYR A 428 22.05 -7.54 8.41
C TYR A 428 22.22 -7.58 6.87
N PRO A 429 21.45 -8.44 6.15
CA PRO A 429 20.40 -9.34 6.62
C PRO A 429 20.85 -10.78 6.96
N MET A 430 22.16 -11.05 7.11
CA MET A 430 22.70 -12.40 7.36
C MET A 430 22.32 -12.99 8.72
N THR A 431 21.78 -12.19 9.63
CA THR A 431 21.14 -12.64 10.87
C THR A 431 19.69 -13.09 10.67
N ALA A 432 19.28 -13.38 9.43
CA ALA A 432 17.93 -13.83 9.09
C ALA A 432 17.53 -15.13 9.80
N GLU A 433 16.24 -15.24 10.13
CA GLU A 433 15.66 -16.50 10.63
C GLU A 433 15.03 -17.26 9.46
N LEU A 434 15.49 -18.49 9.27
CA LEU A 434 15.11 -19.36 8.16
C LEU A 434 14.50 -20.66 8.71
N PRO A 435 13.40 -21.16 8.13
CA PRO A 435 12.90 -22.49 8.47
C PRO A 435 13.86 -23.56 7.96
N SER A 436 13.88 -24.71 8.63
CA SER A 436 14.68 -25.87 8.18
C SER A 436 14.21 -26.47 6.85
N ARG A 437 13.06 -26.02 6.32
CA ARG A 437 12.48 -26.45 5.05
C ARG A 437 12.21 -25.21 4.22
N LEU A 438 13.14 -24.91 3.33
CA LEU A 438 13.05 -23.80 2.41
C LEU A 438 12.26 -24.19 1.16
N ALA A 439 11.68 -23.20 0.49
CA ALA A 439 11.11 -23.38 -0.83
C ALA A 439 12.23 -23.36 -1.88
N ASP A 440 12.03 -24.06 -3.01
CA ASP A 440 12.98 -24.09 -4.13
C ASP A 440 13.43 -22.68 -4.54
N ARG A 441 12.49 -21.72 -4.49
CA ARG A 441 12.73 -20.30 -4.76
C ARG A 441 13.88 -19.68 -3.96
N ALA A 442 14.10 -20.09 -2.72
CA ALA A 442 15.24 -19.60 -1.94
C ALA A 442 16.57 -20.05 -2.55
N PHE A 443 16.66 -21.32 -2.96
CA PHE A 443 17.86 -21.87 -3.58
C PHE A 443 18.09 -21.27 -4.97
N GLU A 444 17.02 -21.03 -5.74
CA GLU A 444 17.10 -20.32 -7.02
C GLU A 444 17.70 -18.92 -6.82
N ARG A 445 17.22 -18.14 -5.84
CA ARG A 445 17.81 -16.83 -5.55
C ARG A 445 19.24 -16.92 -5.02
N ALA A 446 19.56 -17.92 -4.20
CA ALA A 446 20.94 -18.14 -3.79
C ALA A 446 21.86 -18.43 -5.00
N ALA A 447 21.38 -19.21 -5.97
CA ALA A 447 22.07 -19.52 -7.22
C ALA A 447 22.26 -18.27 -8.10
N ASP A 448 21.26 -17.39 -8.20
CA ASP A 448 21.41 -16.07 -8.84
C ASP A 448 22.57 -15.27 -8.20
N GLY A 449 22.68 -15.32 -6.87
CA GLY A 449 23.79 -14.69 -6.13
C GLY A 449 25.15 -15.32 -6.46
N VAL A 450 25.23 -16.65 -6.58
CA VAL A 450 26.45 -17.36 -7.02
C VAL A 450 26.84 -16.95 -8.43
N ALA A 451 25.88 -16.98 -9.36
CA ALA A 451 26.10 -16.61 -10.76
C ALA A 451 26.66 -15.19 -10.88
N ARG A 452 26.06 -14.25 -10.13
CA ARG A 452 26.52 -12.87 -10.13
C ARG A 452 27.92 -12.70 -9.55
N LEU A 453 28.27 -13.44 -8.50
CA LEU A 453 29.62 -13.39 -7.94
C LEU A 453 30.66 -13.89 -8.95
N ALA A 454 30.34 -14.96 -9.69
CA ALA A 454 31.18 -15.50 -10.76
C ALA A 454 31.36 -14.51 -11.91
N ASP A 455 30.26 -13.93 -12.41
CA ASP A 455 30.26 -12.98 -13.53
C ASP A 455 31.12 -11.73 -13.24
N GLU A 456 31.09 -11.23 -12.00
CA GLU A 456 31.86 -10.06 -11.58
C GLU A 456 33.33 -10.39 -11.27
N ASN A 457 33.67 -11.66 -11.08
CA ASN A 457 35.02 -12.14 -10.74
C ASN A 457 35.48 -13.29 -11.65
N PRO A 458 35.61 -13.07 -12.97
CA PRO A 458 35.86 -14.13 -13.96
C PRO A 458 37.25 -14.80 -13.84
N GLU A 459 38.15 -14.21 -13.04
CA GLU A 459 39.49 -14.76 -12.79
C GLU A 459 39.55 -15.63 -11.52
N ALA A 460 38.47 -15.67 -10.73
CA ALA A 460 38.36 -16.53 -9.56
C ALA A 460 37.83 -17.92 -9.95
N SER A 461 38.31 -18.96 -9.28
CA SER A 461 37.78 -20.31 -9.40
C SER A 461 36.81 -20.56 -8.25
N LEU A 462 35.52 -20.74 -8.55
CA LEU A 462 34.49 -20.94 -7.54
C LEU A 462 34.05 -22.40 -7.50
N THR A 463 33.97 -22.96 -6.30
CA THR A 463 33.37 -24.28 -6.06
C THR A 463 32.17 -24.13 -5.12
N LEU A 464 30.97 -24.51 -5.57
CA LEU A 464 29.75 -24.55 -4.77
C LEU A 464 29.52 -25.95 -4.21
N VAL A 465 29.61 -26.04 -2.89
CA VAL A 465 29.21 -27.21 -2.10
C VAL A 465 27.78 -27.03 -1.62
N HIS A 466 26.90 -27.94 -2.01
CA HIS A 466 25.49 -27.90 -1.67
C HIS A 466 25.00 -29.25 -1.13
N ARG A 467 23.84 -29.27 -0.44
CA ARG A 467 23.20 -30.51 0.02
C ARG A 467 21.83 -30.69 -0.62
N GLY A 468 21.80 -31.30 -1.80
CA GLY A 468 20.54 -31.62 -2.49
C GLY A 468 19.71 -30.40 -2.90
N TRP A 469 20.36 -29.35 -3.43
CA TRP A 469 19.66 -28.24 -4.06
C TRP A 469 18.77 -28.74 -5.21
N PRO A 470 17.62 -28.10 -5.45
CA PRO A 470 16.74 -28.49 -6.54
C PRO A 470 17.42 -28.24 -7.90
N ASP A 471 17.11 -29.09 -8.89
CA ASP A 471 17.63 -28.96 -10.26
C ASP A 471 17.36 -27.56 -10.85
N SER A 472 16.26 -26.90 -10.46
CA SER A 472 15.92 -25.54 -10.92
C SER A 472 16.92 -24.48 -10.44
N ALA A 473 17.53 -24.66 -9.26
CA ALA A 473 18.57 -23.79 -8.74
C ALA A 473 19.94 -24.13 -9.35
N LEU A 474 20.28 -25.43 -9.44
CA LEU A 474 21.54 -25.88 -10.02
C LEU A 474 21.68 -25.46 -11.49
N GLY A 475 20.59 -25.47 -12.25
CA GLY A 475 20.57 -24.98 -13.63
C GLY A 475 20.81 -23.48 -13.81
N GLN A 476 20.79 -22.68 -12.74
CA GLN A 476 21.11 -21.25 -12.75
C GLN A 476 22.58 -20.97 -12.41
N VAL A 477 23.28 -21.95 -11.83
CA VAL A 477 24.70 -21.83 -11.52
C VAL A 477 25.52 -21.95 -12.82
N PRO A 478 26.45 -21.03 -13.12
CA PRO A 478 27.27 -21.07 -14.32
C PRO A 478 28.12 -22.35 -14.42
N GLU A 479 28.42 -22.80 -15.66
CA GLU A 479 29.16 -24.04 -15.93
C GLU A 479 30.62 -24.02 -15.44
N ASP A 480 31.19 -22.83 -15.27
CA ASP A 480 32.54 -22.60 -14.75
C ASP A 480 32.63 -22.62 -13.21
N VAL A 481 31.48 -22.67 -12.51
CA VAL A 481 31.44 -22.95 -11.08
C VAL A 481 31.39 -24.47 -10.87
N GLU A 482 32.38 -25.02 -10.17
CA GLU A 482 32.40 -26.44 -9.83
C GLU A 482 31.31 -26.77 -8.81
N LEU A 483 30.58 -27.88 -9.01
CA LEU A 483 29.50 -28.32 -8.13
C LEU A 483 29.88 -29.59 -7.36
N ILE A 484 29.67 -29.57 -6.03
CA ILE A 484 29.85 -30.74 -5.16
C ILE A 484 28.57 -30.97 -4.33
N ASP A 485 27.93 -32.13 -4.50
CA ASP A 485 26.73 -32.52 -3.74
C ASP A 485 27.07 -33.41 -2.54
N LEU A 486 26.71 -32.95 -1.34
CA LEU A 486 26.88 -33.66 -0.07
C LEU A 486 25.64 -34.46 0.36
N ALA A 487 24.55 -34.50 -0.41
CA ALA A 487 23.36 -35.26 -0.04
C ALA A 487 23.58 -36.80 -0.02
N GLY A 488 24.67 -37.27 -0.60
CA GLY A 488 25.06 -38.69 -0.67
C GLY A 488 26.13 -39.15 0.35
N THR A 489 26.65 -38.25 1.17
CA THR A 489 27.67 -38.49 2.22
C THR A 489 27.09 -38.31 3.61
#